data_AF-A0A1I7U1M1-F1
#
_entry.id   AF-A0A1I7U1M1-F1
#
_cell.length_a   1.000
_cell.length_b   1.000
_cell.length_c   1.000
_cell.angle_alpha   90.00
_cell.angle_beta   90.00
_cell.angle_gamma   90.00
#
_symmetry.space_group_name_H-M   'P 1'
#
loop_
_entity.id
_entity.type
_entity.pdbx_description
1 polymer ?
#
loop_
_entity_poly.entity_id
_entity_poly.type
_entity_poly.pdbx_seq_one_letter_code
_entity_poly.pdbx_strand_id
1 'polypeptide(L)'
;MPRFVVYFIGFSAIFYVFLANKTNNVNQKNKWTFENGQEKTDDSVSVTIPVEGPFSWKWTWNSKVNSTTTTTTTSAPTTTKPPVYKLKPAARKSLRNALRGTTPEKRKKQLAQMGKKIKVKKISKTESTKLHNSYRRVKETEDPPALDMFEINERAGLNDYLFQGDMNLDDSQITEMSSAASSTRKKRQIRNSAKFWTDKTVIYYFDSGTTSTMQQVATDAMQFLTDHTCVKFSLNSTATNRVKIINGVGCYSNVGMLGGEQTLSLGSGCEMMGTAAHELAHTLGVFHTQMRSDRDDYVTIDLTDVPVDSQSNFYKLTAAESTNLVDYEYGSFLHYSGKAFVSSGGVDSIVPKEPVMVYTMGGRIVSFLDLKMLNLHYSCSCPASLPCENGGYANPAKCTECICPYGFGGTLCNQRPDYGCGSDLEATNTWQQSNYTFGNSSNSATARPYFLYCVHWIKAPTGKQIQFRIDSAYNSQCTYGCVFNGVEPRLKTDMTTTQARYCCKEFNGEVMLSDVNPLPIFSYNRYYITTFSWSYRYVDPVNNCVDIADITTCLALKTAKEEGCNLYDDAQLKVMCAVTFDLCGKTVGASCADRFPASQCSTYSTNGLCTSELPLIAEFSCASTCGFCSAPV
;
A
#
# COMPACT_ATOMS: atom_id res chain seq x y z
N MET A 1 37.54 43.19 11.37
CA MET A 1 36.40 42.92 12.27
C MET A 1 35.26 43.84 11.85
N PRO A 2 33.98 43.43 11.96
CA PRO A 2 33.46 42.16 12.48
C PRO A 2 33.38 41.13 11.32
N ARG A 3 33.90 39.90 11.35
CA ARG A 3 33.73 38.73 12.24
C ARG A 3 32.28 38.26 12.39
N PHE A 4 31.79 37.54 11.38
CA PHE A 4 30.96 36.37 11.61
C PHE A 4 31.77 35.12 11.25
N VAL A 5 32.02 34.31 12.27
CA VAL A 5 32.68 33.01 12.20
C VAL A 5 31.56 31.98 12.20
N VAL A 6 31.39 31.24 11.10
CA VAL A 6 30.58 30.02 11.08
C VAL A 6 31.55 28.85 11.12
N TYR A 7 31.54 28.12 12.24
CA TYR A 7 32.26 26.87 12.40
C TYR A 7 31.56 25.78 11.58
N PHE A 8 32.21 25.28 10.53
CA PHE A 8 31.94 23.95 10.00
C PHE A 8 32.85 22.97 10.76
N ILE A 9 32.27 22.19 11.67
CA ILE A 9 32.92 21.02 12.26
C ILE A 9 32.24 19.77 11.69
N GLY A 10 32.98 19.03 10.86
CA GLY A 10 32.99 17.57 10.84
C GLY A 10 31.85 16.82 10.16
N PHE A 11 31.80 16.82 8.82
CA PHE A 11 31.24 15.70 8.04
C PHE A 11 32.39 15.02 7.27
N SER A 12 33.28 14.35 8.00
CA SER A 12 34.38 13.56 7.44
C SER A 12 34.74 12.43 8.40
N ALA A 13 33.82 11.48 8.58
CA ALA A 13 34.08 10.11 9.05
C ALA A 13 32.72 9.39 9.07
N ILE A 14 32.43 8.56 8.06
CA ILE A 14 31.54 7.38 8.11
C ILE A 14 31.48 6.65 6.74
N PHE A 15 32.08 7.19 5.67
CA PHE A 15 32.17 6.48 4.37
C PHE A 15 33.52 5.79 4.07
N TYR A 16 34.37 5.58 5.09
CA TYR A 16 35.70 4.97 4.92
C TYR A 16 35.93 3.67 5.69
N VAL A 17 34.88 2.87 5.97
CA VAL A 17 35.04 1.58 6.68
C VAL A 17 34.51 0.35 5.94
N PHE A 18 33.87 0.46 4.77
CA PHE A 18 33.33 -0.74 4.08
C PHE A 18 34.00 -1.17 2.77
N LEU A 19 35.12 -0.57 2.35
CA LEU A 19 35.87 -1.03 1.16
C LEU A 19 37.36 -1.27 1.37
N ALA A 20 37.85 -1.18 2.62
CA ALA A 20 39.23 -1.54 2.96
C ALA A 20 39.32 -2.96 3.53
N ASN A 21 38.78 -3.96 2.81
CA ASN A 21 39.24 -5.34 2.99
C ASN A 21 38.88 -6.23 1.79
N LYS A 22 39.56 -6.02 0.66
CA LYS A 22 40.11 -7.08 -0.18
C LYS A 22 40.86 -6.49 -1.37
N THR A 23 42.10 -6.95 -1.52
CA THR A 23 42.97 -6.93 -2.70
C THR A 23 43.56 -5.59 -3.14
N ASN A 24 44.87 -5.48 -2.87
CA ASN A 24 45.84 -4.57 -3.49
C ASN A 24 45.87 -4.69 -5.03
N ASN A 25 46.32 -3.59 -5.66
CA ASN A 25 46.66 -3.37 -7.07
C ASN A 25 45.50 -3.04 -8.04
N VAL A 26 45.38 -1.77 -8.41
CA VAL A 26 45.57 -1.22 -9.79
C VAL A 26 45.26 0.28 -9.77
N ASN A 27 46.19 1.12 -10.25
CA ASN A 27 45.95 2.53 -10.55
C ASN A 27 44.91 2.68 -11.68
N GLN A 28 43.69 3.16 -11.40
CA GLN A 28 42.75 3.62 -12.43
C GLN A 28 42.51 5.12 -12.30
N LYS A 29 42.87 5.88 -13.35
CA LYS A 29 42.62 7.32 -13.49
C LYS A 29 41.20 7.54 -14.01
N ASN A 30 40.37 8.30 -13.29
CA ASN A 30 39.04 8.72 -13.73
C ASN A 30 39.15 9.99 -14.60
N LYS A 31 38.41 10.07 -15.72
CA LYS A 31 38.33 11.26 -16.59
C LYS A 31 37.01 12.01 -16.40
N TRP A 32 37.07 13.34 -16.43
CA TRP A 32 35.92 14.25 -16.33
C TRP A 32 35.82 15.12 -17.59
N THR A 33 34.61 15.30 -18.12
CA THR A 33 34.33 16.16 -19.28
C THR A 33 33.07 16.99 -19.04
N PHE A 34 33.11 18.27 -19.38
CA PHE A 34 31.96 19.18 -19.38
C PHE A 34 31.20 19.08 -20.73
N GLU A 35 29.90 19.43 -20.76
CA GLU A 35 29.06 19.34 -21.98
C GLU A 35 29.49 20.27 -23.13
N ASN A 36 30.41 21.19 -22.92
CA ASN A 36 31.02 22.02 -23.97
C ASN A 36 32.33 21.43 -24.55
N GLY A 37 32.67 20.18 -24.21
CA GLY A 37 33.74 19.43 -24.87
C GLY A 37 35.17 19.82 -24.46
N GLN A 38 35.37 20.63 -23.41
CA GLN A 38 36.71 20.87 -22.87
C GLN A 38 37.08 19.81 -21.82
N GLU A 39 38.20 19.13 -22.06
CA GLU A 39 38.77 18.10 -21.18
C GLU A 39 39.68 18.77 -20.13
N LYS A 40 39.54 18.39 -18.85
CA LYS A 40 40.42 18.90 -17.78
C LYS A 40 41.28 17.77 -17.23
N THR A 41 42.59 17.99 -17.20
CA THR A 41 43.58 17.10 -16.61
C THR A 41 44.26 17.79 -15.43
N ASP A 42 43.66 17.76 -14.22
CA ASP A 42 44.46 17.80 -12.98
C ASP A 42 43.67 17.51 -11.69
N ASP A 43 44.36 16.88 -10.73
CA ASP A 43 43.87 16.29 -9.47
C ASP A 43 43.67 17.32 -8.32
N SER A 44 42.73 18.26 -8.43
CA SER A 44 42.40 19.21 -7.33
C SER A 44 40.93 19.19 -6.89
N VAL A 45 40.71 19.19 -5.56
CA VAL A 45 39.44 18.90 -4.83
C VAL A 45 38.61 20.16 -4.55
N SER A 46 38.52 21.12 -5.49
CA SER A 46 37.62 22.27 -5.31
C SER A 46 37.11 22.83 -6.65
N VAL A 47 35.79 22.93 -6.79
CA VAL A 47 35.10 23.51 -7.95
C VAL A 47 34.43 24.82 -7.54
N THR A 48 34.70 25.90 -8.27
CA THR A 48 33.99 27.19 -8.11
C THR A 48 32.82 27.24 -9.09
N ILE A 49 31.60 27.49 -8.60
CA ILE A 49 30.36 27.55 -9.40
C ILE A 49 30.22 28.96 -10.01
N PRO A 50 29.95 29.11 -11.32
CA PRO A 50 29.62 30.41 -11.91
C PRO A 50 28.25 30.91 -11.41
N VAL A 51 28.12 32.22 -11.21
CA VAL A 51 27.02 32.82 -10.43
C VAL A 51 25.69 32.94 -11.20
N GLU A 52 25.61 32.57 -12.49
CA GLU A 52 24.35 32.73 -13.26
C GLU A 52 24.08 31.57 -14.25
N GLY A 53 22.86 31.02 -14.18
CA GLY A 53 22.29 30.01 -15.10
C GLY A 53 21.97 28.64 -14.46
N PRO A 54 20.95 27.87 -14.92
CA PRO A 54 20.70 26.52 -14.42
C PRO A 54 21.73 25.52 -14.98
N PHE A 55 22.31 24.67 -14.12
CA PHE A 55 23.26 23.62 -14.50
C PHE A 55 22.74 22.23 -14.11
N SER A 56 22.93 21.22 -14.98
CA SER A 56 22.66 19.80 -14.71
C SER A 56 23.86 18.92 -15.08
N TRP A 57 24.08 17.82 -14.35
CA TRP A 57 25.18 16.88 -14.57
C TRP A 57 24.76 15.68 -15.44
N LYS A 58 25.64 15.23 -16.33
CA LYS A 58 25.48 13.98 -17.10
C LYS A 58 26.67 13.07 -16.86
N TRP A 59 26.40 11.83 -16.45
CA TRP A 59 27.42 10.81 -16.20
C TRP A 59 27.51 9.85 -17.38
N THR A 60 28.71 9.55 -17.85
CA THR A 60 28.95 8.48 -18.84
C THR A 60 30.11 7.60 -18.39
N TRP A 61 29.84 6.31 -18.23
CA TRP A 61 30.84 5.30 -17.90
C TRP A 61 31.36 4.65 -19.18
N ASN A 62 32.66 4.77 -19.45
CA ASN A 62 33.32 4.13 -20.58
C ASN A 62 34.39 3.16 -20.04
N SER A 63 34.09 1.87 -19.97
CA SER A 63 35.14 0.85 -19.84
C SER A 63 35.26 0.04 -21.13
N LYS A 64 36.35 0.24 -21.88
CA LYS A 64 36.86 -0.78 -22.81
C LYS A 64 37.60 -1.81 -21.96
N VAL A 65 37.06 -3.03 -21.85
CA VAL A 65 37.78 -4.16 -21.24
C VAL A 65 38.05 -5.20 -22.32
N ASN A 66 39.33 -5.51 -22.49
CA ASN A 66 39.83 -6.62 -23.30
C ASN A 66 39.25 -7.94 -22.79
N SER A 67 38.68 -8.72 -23.72
CA SER A 67 38.15 -10.05 -23.47
C SER A 67 39.24 -11.01 -23.01
N THR A 68 39.26 -11.32 -21.72
CA THR A 68 39.79 -12.60 -21.24
C THR A 68 38.59 -13.37 -20.70
N THR A 69 38.14 -14.34 -21.49
CA THR A 69 36.97 -15.17 -21.24
C THR A 69 37.19 -16.01 -19.99
N THR A 70 36.90 -15.44 -18.83
CA THR A 70 36.60 -16.21 -17.63
C THR A 70 35.10 -16.43 -17.69
N THR A 71 34.69 -17.60 -18.14
CA THR A 71 33.30 -18.05 -18.14
C THR A 71 32.83 -18.16 -16.70
N THR A 72 32.49 -17.02 -16.09
CA THR A 72 31.55 -17.01 -14.97
C THR A 72 30.21 -17.21 -15.63
N THR A 73 29.77 -18.46 -15.66
CA THR A 73 28.35 -18.78 -15.80
C THR A 73 27.62 -17.98 -14.73
N THR A 74 27.09 -16.81 -15.11
CA THR A 74 25.91 -16.24 -14.48
C THR A 74 24.83 -17.28 -14.66
N SER A 75 24.73 -18.16 -13.68
CA SER A 75 23.56 -18.96 -13.48
C SER A 75 22.40 -17.98 -13.41
N ALA A 76 21.38 -18.20 -14.24
CA ALA A 76 20.04 -17.71 -13.99
C ALA A 76 19.74 -17.85 -12.48
N PRO A 77 18.95 -16.93 -11.87
CA PRO A 77 18.64 -17.01 -10.45
C PRO A 77 18.26 -18.45 -10.15
N THR A 78 19.12 -19.11 -9.38
CA THR A 78 18.86 -20.49 -8.99
C THR A 78 17.51 -20.44 -8.31
N THR A 79 16.61 -21.32 -8.76
CA THR A 79 15.35 -21.66 -8.11
C THR A 79 15.66 -22.23 -6.72
N THR A 80 16.20 -21.38 -5.86
CA THR A 80 16.40 -21.65 -4.45
C THR A 80 15.00 -21.67 -3.88
N LYS A 81 14.63 -22.85 -3.37
CA LYS A 81 13.38 -23.03 -2.66
C LYS A 81 13.22 -21.87 -1.67
N PRO A 82 12.06 -21.20 -1.64
CA PRO A 82 11.85 -20.02 -0.81
C PRO A 82 12.27 -20.28 0.64
N PRO A 83 12.83 -19.28 1.34
CA PRO A 83 13.30 -19.47 2.70
C PRO A 83 12.13 -19.86 3.61
N VAL A 84 12.00 -21.15 3.92
CA VAL A 84 11.09 -21.62 4.97
C VAL A 84 11.76 -21.30 6.30
N TYR A 85 11.27 -20.27 6.98
CA TYR A 85 11.82 -19.83 8.26
C TYR A 85 11.49 -20.84 9.35
N LYS A 86 12.53 -21.44 9.93
CA LYS A 86 12.40 -22.33 11.09
C LYS A 86 12.17 -21.52 12.36
N LEU A 87 11.36 -22.06 13.27
CA LEU A 87 11.10 -21.45 14.57
C LEU A 87 12.40 -21.20 15.33
N LYS A 88 12.71 -19.93 15.57
CA LYS A 88 13.92 -19.52 16.30
C LYS A 88 13.87 -20.00 17.76
N PRO A 89 15.02 -20.30 18.41
CA PRO A 89 15.03 -20.75 19.81
C PRO A 89 14.35 -19.78 20.79
N ALA A 90 14.56 -18.47 20.62
CA ALA A 90 13.90 -17.44 21.41
C ALA A 90 12.38 -17.43 21.20
N ALA A 91 11.92 -17.56 19.94
CA ALA A 91 10.51 -17.67 19.59
C ALA A 91 9.87 -18.92 20.22
N ARG A 92 10.56 -20.06 20.19
CA ARG A 92 10.11 -21.30 20.85
C ARG A 92 9.95 -21.12 22.36
N LYS A 93 10.88 -20.42 23.01
CA LYS A 93 10.77 -20.11 24.44
C LYS A 93 9.58 -19.19 24.73
N SER A 94 9.41 -18.14 23.93
CA SER A 94 8.27 -17.22 24.05
C SER A 94 6.94 -17.94 23.90
N LEU A 95 6.79 -18.79 22.86
CA LEU A 95 5.56 -19.53 22.60
C LEU A 95 5.19 -20.49 23.74
N ARG A 96 6.16 -21.19 24.34
CA ARG A 96 5.86 -22.11 25.47
C ARG A 96 5.10 -21.43 26.60
N ASN A 97 5.39 -20.15 26.85
CA ASN A 97 4.72 -19.37 27.88
C ASN A 97 3.32 -18.90 27.43
N ALA A 98 3.16 -18.58 26.14
CA ALA A 98 1.90 -18.07 25.58
C ALA A 98 0.85 -19.16 25.26
N LEU A 99 1.27 -20.41 25.07
CA LEU A 99 0.40 -21.52 24.61
C LEU A 99 -0.42 -22.20 25.72
N ARG A 100 -0.52 -21.60 26.92
CA ARG A 100 -1.38 -22.06 28.03
C ARG A 100 -1.32 -23.57 28.32
N GLY A 101 -0.10 -24.13 28.41
CA GLY A 101 0.13 -25.55 28.70
C GLY A 101 0.18 -26.49 27.50
N THR A 102 -0.03 -25.99 26.27
CA THR A 102 0.22 -26.74 25.03
C THR A 102 1.66 -26.53 24.57
N THR A 103 2.35 -27.63 24.20
CA THR A 103 3.71 -27.50 23.65
C THR A 103 3.66 -26.97 22.20
N PRO A 104 4.69 -26.23 21.74
CA PRO A 104 4.76 -25.78 20.34
C PRO A 104 4.58 -26.91 19.32
N GLU A 105 5.10 -28.11 19.60
CA GLU A 105 5.00 -29.27 18.71
C GLU A 105 3.58 -29.81 18.64
N LYS A 106 2.88 -29.91 19.79
CA LYS A 106 1.45 -30.25 19.83
C LYS A 106 0.65 -29.20 19.06
N ARG A 107 0.92 -27.90 19.28
CA ARG A 107 0.24 -26.80 18.58
C ARG A 107 0.42 -26.88 17.06
N LYS A 108 1.66 -27.01 16.59
CA LYS A 108 1.96 -27.15 15.16
C LYS A 108 1.19 -28.30 14.54
N LYS A 109 1.13 -29.46 15.22
CA LYS A 109 0.37 -30.62 14.76
C LYS A 109 -1.14 -30.34 14.69
N GLN A 110 -1.70 -29.66 15.69
CA GLN A 110 -3.12 -29.27 15.71
C GLN A 110 -3.48 -28.35 14.54
N LEU A 111 -2.70 -27.29 14.31
CA LEU A 111 -2.93 -26.36 13.20
C LEU A 111 -2.72 -27.04 11.83
N ALA A 112 -1.72 -27.90 11.68
CA ALA A 112 -1.54 -28.67 10.46
C ALA A 112 -2.72 -29.62 10.17
N GLN A 113 -3.29 -30.25 11.21
CA GLN A 113 -4.49 -31.09 11.06
C GLN A 113 -5.72 -30.28 10.68
N MET A 114 -5.89 -29.09 11.28
CA MET A 114 -6.95 -28.15 10.92
C MET A 114 -6.79 -27.68 9.46
N GLY A 115 -5.58 -27.29 9.07
CA GLY A 115 -5.23 -26.87 7.71
C GLY A 115 -5.57 -27.89 6.63
N LYS A 116 -5.41 -29.19 6.92
CA LYS A 116 -5.81 -30.27 5.99
C LYS A 116 -7.32 -30.32 5.71
N LYS A 117 -8.14 -29.81 6.63
CA LYS A 117 -9.60 -29.75 6.48
C LYS A 117 -10.05 -28.46 5.80
N ILE A 118 -9.21 -27.43 5.84
CA ILE A 118 -9.45 -26.14 5.21
C ILE A 118 -9.22 -26.28 3.69
N LYS A 119 -10.27 -26.06 2.92
CA LYS A 119 -10.18 -25.96 1.45
C LYS A 119 -10.13 -24.50 1.06
N VAL A 120 -8.97 -24.03 0.61
CA VAL A 120 -8.84 -22.73 -0.07
C VAL A 120 -8.98 -22.97 -1.56
N LYS A 121 -9.85 -22.20 -2.22
CA LYS A 121 -9.99 -22.22 -3.68
C LYS A 121 -8.65 -21.82 -4.29
N LYS A 122 -8.10 -22.68 -5.15
CA LYS A 122 -6.86 -22.42 -5.88
C LYS A 122 -7.20 -22.04 -7.31
N ILE A 123 -6.47 -21.09 -7.85
CA ILE A 123 -6.48 -20.81 -9.29
C ILE A 123 -5.37 -21.63 -9.96
N SER A 124 -5.54 -21.93 -11.24
CA SER A 124 -4.52 -22.59 -12.06
C SER A 124 -3.35 -21.65 -12.34
N LYS A 125 -2.18 -22.21 -12.70
CA LYS A 125 -1.02 -21.39 -13.10
C LYS A 125 -1.35 -20.49 -14.30
N THR A 126 -2.19 -20.96 -15.23
CA THR A 126 -2.64 -20.17 -16.38
C THR A 126 -3.53 -19.00 -15.95
N GLU A 127 -4.45 -19.20 -15.01
CA GLU A 127 -5.26 -18.12 -14.44
C GLU A 127 -4.38 -17.12 -13.68
N SER A 128 -3.43 -17.60 -12.88
CA SER A 128 -2.42 -16.77 -12.21
C SER A 128 -1.64 -15.91 -13.21
N THR A 129 -1.10 -16.51 -14.28
CA THR A 129 -0.38 -15.76 -15.32
C THR A 129 -1.27 -14.71 -15.98
N LYS A 130 -2.53 -15.03 -16.30
CA LYS A 130 -3.47 -14.04 -16.86
C LYS A 130 -3.75 -12.90 -15.88
N LEU A 131 -4.04 -13.24 -14.62
CA LEU A 131 -4.30 -12.29 -13.54
C LEU A 131 -3.13 -11.30 -13.41
N HIS A 132 -1.91 -11.81 -13.22
CA HIS A 132 -0.72 -10.98 -12.99
C HIS A 132 -0.18 -10.30 -14.27
N ASN A 133 -0.57 -10.74 -15.47
CA ASN A 133 -0.27 -10.02 -16.72
C ASN A 133 -1.22 -8.84 -16.95
N SER A 134 -2.50 -8.99 -16.59
CA SER A 134 -3.50 -7.92 -16.64
C SER A 134 -3.35 -6.91 -15.51
N TYR A 135 -2.81 -7.37 -14.38
CA TYR A 135 -2.48 -6.57 -13.23
C TYR A 135 -1.32 -5.64 -13.58
N ARG A 136 -1.51 -4.34 -13.31
CA ARG A 136 -0.51 -3.30 -13.56
C ARG A 136 0.77 -3.75 -12.84
N ARG A 137 1.85 -3.99 -13.60
CA ARG A 137 3.13 -4.47 -13.03
C ARG A 137 3.56 -3.50 -11.93
N VAL A 138 3.33 -3.88 -10.69
CA VAL A 138 3.94 -3.28 -9.51
C VAL A 138 5.42 -3.58 -9.65
N LYS A 139 6.18 -2.63 -10.20
CA LYS A 139 7.64 -2.72 -10.24
C LYS A 139 8.13 -2.48 -8.82
N GLU A 140 8.38 -3.56 -8.11
CA GLU A 140 9.10 -3.53 -6.84
C GLU A 140 10.49 -2.91 -7.09
N THR A 141 10.65 -1.66 -6.72
CA THR A 141 11.93 -1.22 -6.16
C THR A 141 11.71 -1.13 -4.67
N GLU A 142 11.84 -2.26 -3.97
CA GLU A 142 11.91 -2.24 -2.51
C GLU A 142 13.20 -1.50 -2.11
N ASP A 143 13.06 -0.21 -1.82
CA ASP A 143 13.98 0.50 -0.92
C ASP A 143 13.71 -0.06 0.48
N PRO A 144 14.74 -0.38 1.29
CA PRO A 144 14.75 -1.50 2.22
C PRO A 144 13.50 -1.54 3.11
N PRO A 145 12.72 -2.65 3.11
CA PRO A 145 11.37 -2.64 3.66
C PRO A 145 11.38 -2.55 5.19
N ALA A 146 10.53 -1.70 5.76
CA ALA A 146 9.94 -2.06 7.04
C ALA A 146 9.14 -3.33 6.83
N LEU A 147 9.49 -4.36 7.59
CA LEU A 147 8.81 -5.64 7.54
C LEU A 147 7.37 -5.47 7.97
N ASP A 148 6.45 -6.02 7.18
CA ASP A 148 5.06 -6.22 7.60
C ASP A 148 5.05 -7.08 8.88
N MET A 149 4.05 -6.91 9.77
CA MET A 149 3.98 -7.69 11.01
C MET A 149 3.94 -9.20 10.74
N PHE A 150 3.27 -9.59 9.64
CA PHE A 150 3.22 -10.99 9.21
C PHE A 150 4.60 -11.48 8.76
N GLU A 151 5.38 -10.61 8.15
CA GLU A 151 6.76 -10.91 7.76
C GLU A 151 7.70 -10.98 8.98
N ILE A 152 7.48 -10.17 10.01
CA ILE A 152 8.18 -10.28 11.31
C ILE A 152 7.94 -11.68 11.91
N ASN A 153 6.67 -12.11 11.95
CA ASN A 153 6.30 -13.43 12.47
C ASN A 153 6.82 -14.57 11.61
N GLU A 154 6.75 -14.42 10.29
CA GLU A 154 7.28 -15.35 9.31
C GLU A 154 8.78 -15.54 9.51
N ARG A 155 9.56 -14.45 9.52
CA ARG A 155 11.01 -14.48 9.75
C ARG A 155 11.39 -15.02 11.12
N ALA A 156 10.48 -15.03 12.08
CA ALA A 156 10.65 -15.69 13.38
C ALA A 156 10.29 -17.19 13.38
N GLY A 157 9.64 -17.67 12.32
CA GLY A 157 9.14 -19.03 12.15
C GLY A 157 7.88 -19.32 12.96
N LEU A 158 7.04 -18.32 13.19
CA LEU A 158 5.82 -18.43 14.01
C LEU A 158 4.59 -18.93 13.21
N ASN A 159 4.61 -18.82 11.88
CA ASN A 159 3.47 -19.13 11.01
C ASN A 159 2.90 -20.55 11.16
N ASP A 160 3.75 -21.52 11.52
CA ASP A 160 3.32 -22.91 11.76
C ASP A 160 2.63 -23.11 13.12
N TYR A 161 2.69 -22.10 14.01
CA TYR A 161 2.30 -22.20 15.42
C TYR A 161 1.16 -21.24 15.79
N LEU A 162 0.94 -20.22 14.96
CA LEU A 162 -0.11 -19.24 15.08
C LEU A 162 -1.05 -19.37 13.89
N PHE A 163 -2.35 -19.37 14.16
CA PHE A 163 -3.35 -19.39 13.11
C PHE A 163 -3.33 -18.04 12.37
N GLN A 164 -3.32 -18.05 11.03
CA GLN A 164 -3.25 -16.81 10.24
C GLN A 164 -2.03 -15.96 10.63
N GLY A 165 -0.91 -16.59 10.98
CA GLY A 165 0.34 -15.90 11.28
C GLY A 165 0.45 -15.20 12.64
N ASP A 166 -0.64 -14.76 13.27
CA ASP A 166 -0.62 -13.94 14.50
C ASP A 166 -1.76 -14.25 15.51
N MET A 167 -2.66 -15.20 15.23
CA MET A 167 -3.72 -15.56 16.17
C MET A 167 -3.35 -16.82 16.97
N ASN A 168 -3.18 -16.65 18.27
CA ASN A 168 -2.98 -17.75 19.22
C ASN A 168 -4.33 -18.33 19.65
N LEU A 169 -4.88 -19.26 18.87
CA LEU A 169 -6.13 -19.93 19.21
C LEU A 169 -5.96 -20.88 20.41
N ASP A 170 -7.01 -21.07 21.21
CA ASP A 170 -7.05 -22.14 22.21
C ASP A 170 -7.51 -23.49 21.63
N ASP A 171 -7.40 -24.56 22.41
CA ASP A 171 -7.76 -25.92 21.97
C ASP A 171 -9.25 -26.04 21.59
N SER A 172 -10.13 -25.24 22.21
CA SER A 172 -11.57 -25.18 21.90
C SER A 172 -11.82 -24.53 20.54
N GLN A 173 -11.20 -23.37 20.30
CA GLN A 173 -11.27 -22.63 19.03
C GLN A 173 -10.74 -23.48 17.87
N ILE A 174 -9.60 -24.14 18.03
CA ILE A 174 -9.05 -25.05 17.00
C ILE A 174 -10.00 -26.20 16.71
N THR A 175 -10.59 -26.80 17.74
CA THR A 175 -11.54 -27.91 17.58
C THR A 175 -12.79 -27.46 16.82
N GLU A 176 -13.38 -26.33 17.22
CA GLU A 176 -14.56 -25.76 16.56
C GLU A 176 -14.28 -25.38 15.10
N MET A 177 -13.07 -24.88 14.79
CA MET A 177 -12.68 -24.54 13.42
C MET A 177 -12.42 -25.78 12.56
N SER A 178 -12.02 -26.88 13.19
CA SER A 178 -11.76 -28.16 12.53
C SER A 178 -13.02 -29.00 12.30
N SER A 179 -14.11 -28.71 13.00
CA SER A 179 -15.41 -29.32 12.78
C SER A 179 -16.17 -28.46 11.77
N ALA A 180 -16.33 -28.94 10.53
CA ALA A 180 -17.28 -28.38 9.57
C ALA A 180 -18.71 -28.62 10.09
N ALA A 181 -19.11 -27.89 11.13
CA ALA A 181 -20.41 -28.04 11.73
C ALA A 181 -21.42 -27.37 10.80
N SER A 182 -22.15 -28.20 10.06
CA SER A 182 -23.49 -27.93 9.54
C SER A 182 -24.38 -27.47 10.70
N SER A 183 -24.32 -26.17 10.98
CA SER A 183 -25.14 -25.49 11.96
C SER A 183 -25.98 -24.51 11.16
N THR A 184 -27.27 -24.78 11.02
CA THR A 184 -28.31 -23.93 10.43
C THR A 184 -28.52 -22.60 11.17
N ARG A 185 -27.68 -22.26 12.15
CA ARG A 185 -27.75 -21.02 12.93
C ARG A 185 -26.76 -20.00 12.35
N LYS A 186 -27.27 -18.88 11.84
CA LYS A 186 -26.48 -17.69 11.46
C LYS A 186 -25.68 -17.21 12.69
N LYS A 187 -24.35 -17.27 12.69
CA LYS A 187 -23.48 -16.74 13.77
C LYS A 187 -22.61 -15.59 13.25
N ARG A 188 -22.26 -14.67 14.17
CA ARG A 188 -21.82 -13.27 13.95
C ARG A 188 -20.36 -13.15 13.50
N GLN A 189 -19.88 -11.95 13.10
CA GLN A 189 -18.49 -11.64 12.64
C GLN A 189 -17.37 -12.21 13.52
N ILE A 190 -17.78 -12.56 14.73
CA ILE A 190 -17.00 -13.10 15.83
C ILE A 190 -17.65 -14.43 16.16
N ARG A 191 -16.87 -15.51 15.97
CA ARG A 191 -17.31 -16.87 16.29
C ARG A 191 -17.72 -16.96 17.76
N ASN A 192 -18.72 -17.79 18.09
CA ASN A 192 -19.19 -17.99 19.46
C ASN A 192 -18.11 -18.42 20.47
N SER A 193 -16.96 -18.93 19.99
CA SER A 193 -15.81 -19.28 20.84
C SER A 193 -15.00 -18.07 21.31
N ALA A 194 -15.00 -16.96 20.57
CA ALA A 194 -14.38 -15.72 21.03
C ALA A 194 -15.37 -15.00 21.98
N LYS A 195 -15.16 -15.17 23.29
CA LYS A 195 -16.04 -14.56 24.29
C LYS A 195 -15.75 -13.07 24.41
N PHE A 196 -16.81 -12.30 24.61
CA PHE A 196 -16.70 -10.88 24.97
C PHE A 196 -16.00 -10.72 26.32
N TRP A 197 -15.24 -9.64 26.45
CA TRP A 197 -14.76 -9.19 27.75
C TRP A 197 -15.92 -8.69 28.62
N THR A 198 -15.92 -9.08 29.89
CA THR A 198 -16.96 -8.67 30.85
C THR A 198 -16.96 -7.16 31.01
N ASP A 199 -18.15 -6.56 31.09
CA ASP A 199 -18.36 -5.11 31.17
C ASP A 199 -17.64 -4.32 30.07
N LYS A 200 -17.38 -4.96 28.92
CA LYS A 200 -16.63 -4.39 27.79
C LYS A 200 -15.25 -3.87 28.20
N THR A 201 -14.67 -4.44 29.26
CA THR A 201 -13.42 -3.97 29.86
C THR A 201 -12.34 -5.04 29.74
N VAL A 202 -11.27 -4.73 29.01
CA VAL A 202 -10.07 -5.58 28.93
C VAL A 202 -9.17 -5.23 30.11
N ILE A 203 -8.99 -6.18 31.01
CA ILE A 203 -8.02 -6.03 32.10
C ILE A 203 -6.65 -6.47 31.59
N TYR A 204 -5.61 -5.67 31.81
CA TYR A 204 -4.27 -5.95 31.31
C TYR A 204 -3.19 -5.63 32.34
N TYR A 205 -1.98 -6.11 32.08
CA TYR A 205 -0.76 -5.63 32.74
C TYR A 205 0.47 -5.88 31.86
N PHE A 206 1.53 -5.14 32.15
CA PHE A 206 2.81 -5.27 31.47
C PHE A 206 3.73 -6.23 32.23
N ASP A 207 4.32 -7.20 31.51
CA ASP A 207 5.40 -8.00 32.04
C ASP A 207 6.66 -7.15 32.26
N SER A 208 7.50 -7.53 33.21
CA SER A 208 8.75 -6.85 33.54
C SER A 208 9.72 -6.70 32.37
N GLY A 209 9.63 -7.55 31.33
CA GLY A 209 10.49 -7.48 30.15
C GLY A 209 10.06 -6.47 29.08
N THR A 210 8.94 -5.77 29.27
CA THR A 210 8.43 -4.77 28.31
C THR A 210 9.24 -3.48 28.36
N THR A 211 9.53 -2.89 27.19
CA THR A 211 10.24 -1.60 27.10
C THR A 211 9.27 -0.44 27.29
N SER A 212 9.79 0.76 27.60
CA SER A 212 8.97 1.98 27.70
C SER A 212 8.23 2.28 26.40
N THR A 213 8.89 2.13 25.25
CA THR A 213 8.27 2.31 23.93
C THR A 213 7.11 1.35 23.73
N MET A 214 7.27 0.07 24.08
CA MET A 214 6.19 -0.92 23.96
C MET A 214 5.00 -0.59 24.86
N GLN A 215 5.25 -0.20 26.11
CA GLN A 215 4.20 0.20 27.04
C GLN A 215 3.46 1.43 26.52
N GLN A 216 4.19 2.40 25.96
CA GLN A 216 3.61 3.59 25.36
C GLN A 216 2.72 3.26 24.17
N VAL A 217 3.21 2.52 23.16
CA VAL A 217 2.38 2.21 21.97
C VAL A 217 1.14 1.39 22.30
N ALA A 218 1.24 0.48 23.28
CA ALA A 218 0.09 -0.28 23.75
C ALA A 218 -0.93 0.63 24.45
N THR A 219 -0.46 1.53 25.32
CA THR A 219 -1.31 2.48 26.04
C THR A 219 -1.96 3.48 25.08
N ASP A 220 -1.22 4.00 24.09
CA ASP A 220 -1.74 4.90 23.06
C ASP A 220 -2.83 4.22 22.23
N ALA A 221 -2.65 2.95 21.85
CA ALA A 221 -3.67 2.18 21.14
C ALA A 221 -4.92 1.94 22.01
N MET A 222 -4.74 1.59 23.30
CA MET A 222 -5.86 1.42 24.24
C MET A 222 -6.63 2.72 24.46
N GLN A 223 -5.93 3.84 24.60
CA GLN A 223 -6.52 5.16 24.74
C GLN A 223 -7.30 5.53 23.48
N PHE A 224 -6.70 5.36 22.31
CA PHE A 224 -7.36 5.58 21.03
C PHE A 224 -8.67 4.76 20.92
N LEU A 225 -8.63 3.47 21.23
CA LEU A 225 -9.84 2.64 21.22
C LEU A 225 -10.87 3.08 22.28
N THR A 226 -10.42 3.50 23.46
CA THR A 226 -11.28 4.00 24.55
C THR A 226 -12.01 5.30 24.18
N ASP A 227 -11.36 6.15 23.37
CA ASP A 227 -11.89 7.45 22.95
C ASP A 227 -12.86 7.36 21.76
N HIS A 228 -12.87 6.23 21.05
CA HIS A 228 -13.69 6.01 19.86
C HIS A 228 -14.65 4.81 20.00
N THR A 229 -14.64 4.13 21.14
CA THR A 229 -15.53 3.01 21.42
C THR A 229 -16.04 3.01 22.85
N CYS A 230 -17.00 2.16 23.15
CA CYS A 230 -17.42 1.91 24.53
C CYS A 230 -16.56 0.88 25.28
N VAL A 231 -15.53 0.32 24.62
CA VAL A 231 -14.58 -0.61 25.25
C VAL A 231 -13.62 0.16 26.15
N LYS A 232 -13.30 -0.41 27.31
CA LYS A 232 -12.36 0.17 28.29
C LYS A 232 -11.18 -0.75 28.54
N PHE A 233 -10.07 -0.17 29.00
CA PHE A 233 -8.87 -0.90 29.39
C PHE A 233 -8.49 -0.53 30.82
N SER A 234 -8.21 -1.55 31.64
CA SER A 234 -7.89 -1.36 33.06
C SER A 234 -6.61 -2.09 33.43
N LEU A 235 -5.66 -1.38 34.04
CA LEU A 235 -4.41 -1.96 34.51
C LEU A 235 -4.62 -2.70 35.84
N ASN A 236 -4.52 -4.03 35.85
CA ASN A 236 -4.56 -4.84 37.08
C ASN A 236 -3.92 -6.23 36.87
N SER A 237 -2.76 -6.45 37.49
CA SER A 237 -2.00 -7.70 37.39
C SER A 237 -2.55 -8.86 38.24
N THR A 238 -3.54 -8.62 39.09
CA THR A 238 -4.10 -9.63 40.03
C THR A 238 -5.46 -10.18 39.58
N ALA A 239 -6.13 -9.52 38.64
CA ALA A 239 -7.44 -9.93 38.14
C ALA A 239 -7.41 -11.33 37.50
N THR A 240 -8.44 -12.14 37.71
CA THR A 240 -8.48 -13.52 37.20
C THR A 240 -8.39 -13.60 35.68
N ASN A 241 -9.23 -12.83 34.98
CA ASN A 241 -9.22 -12.73 33.52
C ASN A 241 -8.43 -11.48 33.15
N ARG A 242 -7.25 -11.66 32.57
CA ARG A 242 -6.36 -10.54 32.24
C ARG A 242 -5.43 -10.85 31.07
N VAL A 243 -5.02 -9.81 30.38
CA VAL A 243 -4.02 -9.86 29.31
C VAL A 243 -2.65 -9.49 29.87
N LYS A 244 -1.72 -10.42 29.76
CA LYS A 244 -0.30 -10.18 30.01
C LYS A 244 0.36 -9.71 28.72
N ILE A 245 0.81 -8.46 28.68
CA ILE A 245 1.54 -7.90 27.54
C ILE A 245 3.03 -8.19 27.74
N ILE A 246 3.65 -8.86 26.75
CA ILE A 246 5.03 -9.34 26.84
C ILE A 246 5.90 -8.79 25.70
N ASN A 247 7.19 -8.69 25.99
CA ASN A 247 8.25 -8.60 24.98
C ASN A 247 8.60 -10.00 24.48
N GLY A 248 7.68 -10.56 23.69
CA GLY A 248 7.85 -11.85 23.06
C GLY A 248 8.63 -11.74 21.74
N VAL A 249 8.61 -12.82 20.96
CA VAL A 249 9.08 -12.76 19.57
C VAL A 249 7.85 -12.71 18.67
N GLY A 250 7.79 -11.70 17.80
CA GLY A 250 6.66 -11.46 16.91
C GLY A 250 5.50 -10.69 17.56
N CYS A 251 4.49 -10.40 16.75
CA CYS A 251 3.26 -9.70 17.11
C CYS A 251 2.12 -10.73 17.09
N TYR A 252 1.46 -10.99 18.21
CA TYR A 252 0.33 -11.91 18.21
C TYR A 252 -0.55 -11.76 19.46
N SER A 253 -1.80 -12.18 19.35
CA SER A 253 -2.73 -12.23 20.47
C SER A 253 -3.65 -13.45 20.42
N ASN A 254 -4.29 -13.73 21.55
CA ASN A 254 -5.46 -14.61 21.61
C ASN A 254 -6.69 -13.90 21.05
N VAL A 255 -7.67 -14.67 20.55
CA VAL A 255 -8.91 -14.12 19.98
C VAL A 255 -10.03 -14.13 21.02
N GLY A 256 -10.44 -12.96 21.51
CA GLY A 256 -11.46 -12.81 22.56
C GLY A 256 -10.95 -13.11 23.98
N MET A 257 -11.86 -13.14 24.96
CA MET A 257 -11.58 -13.48 26.36
C MET A 257 -11.60 -15.00 26.58
N LEU A 258 -10.43 -15.62 26.77
CA LEU A 258 -10.34 -17.07 26.98
C LEU A 258 -10.63 -17.50 28.43
N GLY A 259 -10.63 -16.54 29.37
CA GLY A 259 -10.66 -16.77 30.82
C GLY A 259 -9.28 -17.12 31.38
N GLY A 260 -8.97 -16.68 32.61
CA GLY A 260 -7.62 -16.74 33.17
C GLY A 260 -6.67 -15.70 32.56
N GLU A 261 -5.37 -15.84 32.83
CA GLU A 261 -4.33 -15.04 32.17
C GLU A 261 -4.11 -15.51 30.72
N GLN A 262 -4.11 -14.57 29.78
CA GLN A 262 -3.81 -14.78 28.36
C GLN A 262 -2.73 -13.80 27.89
N THR A 263 -2.05 -14.08 26.77
CA THR A 263 -0.84 -13.35 26.35
C THR A 263 -1.08 -12.52 25.10
N LEU A 264 -0.56 -11.30 25.08
CA LEU A 264 -0.39 -10.46 23.90
C LEU A 264 1.10 -10.16 23.74
N SER A 265 1.68 -10.54 22.61
CA SER A 265 3.09 -10.30 22.30
C SER A 265 3.24 -9.05 21.44
N LEU A 266 4.05 -8.10 21.91
CA LEU A 266 4.55 -6.98 21.11
C LEU A 266 6.07 -7.08 21.07
N GLY A 267 6.59 -7.98 20.22
CA GLY A 267 8.02 -8.17 20.07
C GLY A 267 8.70 -7.03 19.30
N SER A 268 10.01 -7.18 19.07
CA SER A 268 10.77 -6.24 18.24
C SER A 268 10.19 -6.19 16.82
N GLY A 269 9.95 -4.97 16.34
CA GLY A 269 9.30 -4.64 15.08
C GLY A 269 7.78 -4.42 15.21
N CYS A 270 7.18 -4.70 16.36
CA CYS A 270 5.76 -4.49 16.63
C CYS A 270 5.46 -3.12 17.26
N GLU A 271 6.46 -2.25 17.44
CA GLU A 271 6.37 -0.97 18.16
C GLU A 271 5.69 0.13 17.32
N MET A 272 4.50 -0.15 16.81
CA MET A 272 3.63 0.80 16.12
C MET A 272 2.24 0.75 16.76
N MET A 273 1.63 1.91 16.99
CA MET A 273 0.28 2.03 17.56
C MET A 273 -0.75 1.24 16.74
N GLY A 274 -0.67 1.27 15.40
CA GLY A 274 -1.53 0.48 14.52
C GLY A 274 -1.36 -1.04 14.69
N THR A 275 -0.14 -1.52 14.91
CA THR A 275 0.13 -2.93 15.21
C THR A 275 -0.39 -3.30 16.60
N ALA A 276 -0.22 -2.45 17.61
CA ALA A 276 -0.81 -2.69 18.93
C ALA A 276 -2.36 -2.73 18.85
N ALA A 277 -2.98 -1.84 18.07
CA ALA A 277 -4.42 -1.85 17.81
C ALA A 277 -4.87 -3.14 17.09
N HIS A 278 -4.06 -3.67 16.16
CA HIS A 278 -4.24 -5.00 15.54
C HIS A 278 -4.41 -6.10 16.58
N GLU A 279 -3.42 -6.23 17.46
CA GLU A 279 -3.42 -7.28 18.47
C GLU A 279 -4.51 -7.08 19.53
N LEU A 280 -4.85 -5.84 19.84
CA LEU A 280 -5.98 -5.52 20.71
C LEU A 280 -7.32 -5.85 20.04
N ALA A 281 -7.48 -5.68 18.73
CA ALA A 281 -8.68 -6.08 18.01
C ALA A 281 -8.87 -7.61 18.03
N HIS A 282 -7.78 -8.39 17.87
CA HIS A 282 -7.82 -9.83 18.13
C HIS A 282 -8.24 -10.15 19.56
N THR A 283 -7.64 -9.47 20.55
CA THR A 283 -8.02 -9.60 21.97
C THR A 283 -9.50 -9.33 22.19
N LEU A 284 -10.08 -8.41 21.43
CA LEU A 284 -11.49 -8.05 21.46
C LEU A 284 -12.40 -9.02 20.69
N GLY A 285 -11.83 -9.99 19.96
CA GLY A 285 -12.54 -11.09 19.30
C GLY A 285 -12.55 -11.01 17.77
N VAL A 286 -11.89 -10.03 17.17
CA VAL A 286 -11.98 -9.76 15.73
C VAL A 286 -10.95 -10.58 14.95
N PHE A 287 -11.36 -11.17 13.84
CA PHE A 287 -10.49 -11.89 12.89
C PHE A 287 -10.05 -10.96 11.75
N HIS A 288 -9.09 -11.39 10.93
CA HIS A 288 -8.64 -10.60 9.79
C HIS A 288 -9.72 -10.37 8.72
N THR A 289 -9.60 -9.25 8.00
CA THR A 289 -10.58 -8.83 6.98
C THR A 289 -10.59 -9.77 5.77
N GLN A 290 -9.43 -10.28 5.33
CA GLN A 290 -9.36 -11.24 4.23
C GLN A 290 -9.89 -12.64 4.59
N MET A 291 -10.37 -12.86 5.82
CA MET A 291 -11.07 -14.09 6.19
C MET A 291 -12.57 -14.03 5.93
N ARG A 292 -13.14 -12.86 5.63
CA ARG A 292 -14.58 -12.68 5.49
C ARG A 292 -15.20 -13.60 4.44
N SER A 293 -16.48 -13.89 4.64
CA SER A 293 -17.23 -14.82 3.79
C SER A 293 -17.46 -14.33 2.36
N ASP A 294 -17.50 -13.01 2.18
CA ASP A 294 -17.69 -12.28 0.93
C ASP A 294 -16.38 -11.82 0.28
N ARG A 295 -15.21 -12.13 0.86
CA ARG A 295 -13.93 -11.57 0.37
C ARG A 295 -13.68 -11.82 -1.13
N ASP A 296 -14.18 -12.94 -1.67
CA ASP A 296 -13.86 -13.37 -3.04
C ASP A 296 -14.55 -12.46 -4.08
N ASP A 297 -15.49 -11.60 -3.65
CA ASP A 297 -16.10 -10.53 -4.43
C ASP A 297 -15.16 -9.31 -4.56
N TYR A 298 -14.18 -9.17 -3.65
CA TYR A 298 -13.28 -8.02 -3.53
C TYR A 298 -11.82 -8.37 -3.85
N VAL A 299 -11.38 -9.59 -3.58
CA VAL A 299 -10.00 -10.05 -3.81
C VAL A 299 -9.98 -11.43 -4.47
N THR A 300 -8.90 -11.71 -5.19
CA THR A 300 -8.56 -13.05 -5.69
C THR A 300 -7.39 -13.59 -4.87
N ILE A 301 -7.54 -14.79 -4.32
CA ILE A 301 -6.46 -15.48 -3.63
C ILE A 301 -5.67 -16.32 -4.63
N ASP A 302 -4.38 -16.03 -4.79
CA ASP A 302 -3.45 -16.81 -5.60
C ASP A 302 -2.41 -17.52 -4.69
N LEU A 303 -2.55 -18.83 -4.55
CA LEU A 303 -1.66 -19.63 -3.73
C LEU A 303 -0.49 -20.24 -4.50
N THR A 304 -0.29 -19.85 -5.77
CA THR A 304 0.69 -20.45 -6.66
C THR A 304 2.12 -20.37 -6.10
N ASP A 305 2.49 -19.21 -5.56
CA ASP A 305 3.81 -18.96 -4.98
C ASP A 305 3.79 -18.91 -3.43
N VAL A 306 2.69 -19.37 -2.82
CA VAL A 306 2.56 -19.53 -1.35
C VAL A 306 2.98 -20.95 -0.96
N PRO A 307 3.95 -21.13 -0.03
CA PRO A 307 4.35 -22.45 0.45
C PRO A 307 3.15 -23.25 1.00
N VAL A 308 3.07 -24.55 0.69
CA VAL A 308 1.94 -25.41 1.05
C VAL A 308 1.59 -25.33 2.54
N ASP A 309 2.59 -25.28 3.41
CA ASP A 309 2.40 -25.19 4.86
C ASP A 309 1.76 -23.86 5.29
N SER A 310 1.96 -22.77 4.53
CA SER A 310 1.38 -21.44 4.77
C SER A 310 0.00 -21.23 4.13
N GLN A 311 -0.44 -22.11 3.21
CA GLN A 311 -1.71 -21.92 2.48
C GLN A 311 -2.95 -21.91 3.39
N SER A 312 -2.87 -22.53 4.57
CA SER A 312 -3.96 -22.49 5.55
C SER A 312 -4.20 -21.11 6.17
N ASN A 313 -3.24 -20.17 6.03
CA ASN A 313 -3.38 -18.77 6.41
C ASN A 313 -4.34 -17.99 5.48
N PHE A 314 -4.93 -18.63 4.48
CA PHE A 314 -5.94 -18.02 3.59
C PHE A 314 -7.34 -18.62 3.79
N TYR A 315 -7.57 -19.24 4.95
CA TYR A 315 -8.89 -19.76 5.33
C TYR A 315 -9.99 -18.70 5.16
N LYS A 316 -11.11 -19.12 4.57
CA LYS A 316 -12.31 -18.30 4.42
C LYS A 316 -13.36 -18.74 5.42
N LEU A 317 -13.86 -17.80 6.22
CA LEU A 317 -15.02 -18.02 7.06
C LEU A 317 -16.26 -18.17 6.18
N THR A 318 -17.16 -19.06 6.54
CA THR A 318 -18.48 -19.15 5.90
C THR A 318 -19.44 -18.12 6.50
N ALA A 319 -20.52 -17.80 5.78
CA ALA A 319 -21.58 -16.92 6.29
C ALA A 319 -22.31 -17.49 7.54
N ALA A 320 -22.13 -18.79 7.84
CA ALA A 320 -22.60 -19.40 9.07
C ALA A 320 -21.63 -19.18 10.25
N GLU A 321 -20.35 -18.96 9.96
CA GLU A 321 -19.28 -18.76 10.94
C GLU A 321 -19.02 -17.29 11.26
N SER A 322 -19.40 -16.39 10.34
CA SER A 322 -19.14 -14.96 10.42
C SER A 322 -20.30 -14.16 9.81
N THR A 323 -20.59 -12.99 10.37
CA THR A 323 -21.52 -11.98 9.83
C THR A 323 -20.74 -10.73 9.54
N ASN A 324 -20.80 -10.21 8.34
CA ASN A 324 -20.13 -8.98 7.98
C ASN A 324 -20.89 -7.77 8.57
N LEU A 325 -20.36 -7.09 9.60
CA LEU A 325 -21.03 -5.96 10.27
C LEU A 325 -20.84 -4.62 9.51
N VAL A 326 -19.83 -4.55 8.66
CA VAL A 326 -19.49 -3.39 7.83
C VAL A 326 -19.11 -3.86 6.42
N ASP A 327 -19.03 -2.93 5.48
CA ASP A 327 -18.57 -3.21 4.12
C ASP A 327 -17.13 -3.73 4.09
N TYR A 328 -16.71 -4.32 2.97
CA TYR A 328 -15.35 -4.81 2.83
C TYR A 328 -14.37 -3.64 2.77
N GLU A 329 -13.36 -3.66 3.63
CA GLU A 329 -12.46 -2.54 3.86
C GLU A 329 -11.03 -2.94 3.48
N TYR A 330 -10.60 -2.58 2.26
CA TYR A 330 -9.24 -2.88 1.78
C TYR A 330 -8.17 -2.27 2.70
N GLY A 331 -8.42 -1.07 3.24
CA GLY A 331 -7.48 -0.31 4.06
C GLY A 331 -7.52 -0.66 5.54
N SER A 332 -8.28 -1.69 5.93
CA SER A 332 -8.44 -2.07 7.34
C SER A 332 -7.09 -2.48 7.90
N PHE A 333 -6.77 -2.08 9.14
CA PHE A 333 -5.53 -2.51 9.77
C PHE A 333 -5.46 -4.02 10.03
N LEU A 334 -6.59 -4.72 9.89
CA LEU A 334 -6.76 -6.17 10.00
C LEU A 334 -6.64 -6.89 8.64
N HIS A 335 -6.36 -6.18 7.55
CA HIS A 335 -6.22 -6.79 6.23
C HIS A 335 -4.75 -7.10 5.93
N TYR A 336 -4.48 -8.30 5.41
CA TYR A 336 -3.15 -8.66 4.90
C TYR A 336 -2.69 -7.79 3.74
N SER A 337 -1.37 -7.66 3.57
CA SER A 337 -0.79 -7.13 2.34
C SER A 337 -0.92 -8.12 1.17
N GLY A 338 -0.74 -7.64 -0.06
CA GLY A 338 -0.71 -8.49 -1.26
C GLY A 338 0.41 -9.54 -1.25
N LYS A 339 1.51 -9.29 -0.51
CA LYS A 339 2.68 -10.19 -0.41
C LYS A 339 2.66 -11.15 0.77
N ALA A 340 1.57 -11.20 1.53
CA ALA A 340 1.49 -12.04 2.71
C ALA A 340 1.83 -13.52 2.37
N PHE A 341 2.82 -14.09 3.08
CA PHE A 341 3.28 -15.49 2.95
C PHE A 341 3.77 -15.90 1.54
N VAL A 342 4.10 -14.94 0.69
CA VAL A 342 4.62 -15.20 -0.65
C VAL A 342 6.11 -15.53 -0.58
N SER A 343 6.50 -16.51 -1.38
CA SER A 343 7.91 -16.86 -1.61
C SER A 343 8.69 -15.69 -2.21
N SER A 344 9.96 -15.49 -1.82
CA SER A 344 10.81 -14.43 -2.40
C SER A 344 10.77 -14.45 -3.94
N GLY A 345 10.44 -13.30 -4.54
CA GLY A 345 10.27 -13.14 -6.00
C GLY A 345 8.96 -13.69 -6.59
N GLY A 346 8.04 -14.18 -5.76
CA GLY A 346 6.74 -14.71 -6.17
C GLY A 346 5.68 -13.63 -6.44
N VAL A 347 4.60 -14.04 -7.11
CA VAL A 347 3.45 -13.19 -7.37
C VAL A 347 2.61 -12.95 -6.11
N ASP A 348 1.88 -11.83 -6.06
CA ASP A 348 1.01 -11.45 -4.94
C ASP A 348 0.01 -12.58 -4.60
N SER A 349 -0.12 -12.92 -3.32
CA SER A 349 -1.06 -13.94 -2.86
C SER A 349 -2.50 -13.43 -2.72
N ILE A 350 -2.66 -12.11 -2.61
CA ILE A 350 -3.96 -11.44 -2.57
C ILE A 350 -3.95 -10.32 -3.62
N VAL A 351 -4.76 -10.49 -4.66
CA VAL A 351 -4.89 -9.51 -5.74
C VAL A 351 -6.26 -8.85 -5.64
N PRO A 352 -6.34 -7.52 -5.45
CA PRO A 352 -7.63 -6.83 -5.39
C PRO A 352 -8.31 -6.84 -6.76
N LYS A 353 -9.64 -6.95 -6.77
CA LYS A 353 -10.44 -6.81 -7.98
C LYS A 353 -10.37 -5.40 -8.56
N GLU A 354 -10.19 -4.41 -7.69
CA GLU A 354 -9.84 -3.04 -8.04
C GLU A 354 -8.32 -2.86 -7.95
N PRO A 355 -7.58 -2.83 -9.07
CA PRO A 355 -6.11 -2.87 -9.03
C PRO A 355 -5.46 -1.71 -8.27
N VAL A 356 -6.11 -0.55 -8.23
CA VAL A 356 -5.64 0.64 -7.50
C VAL A 356 -5.58 0.43 -5.97
N MET A 357 -6.27 -0.58 -5.44
CA MET A 357 -6.30 -0.87 -3.99
C MET A 357 -5.11 -1.69 -3.49
N VAL A 358 -4.18 -2.10 -4.37
CA VAL A 358 -3.06 -2.99 -4.00
C VAL A 358 -2.24 -2.46 -2.83
N TYR A 359 -1.89 -1.17 -2.86
CA TYR A 359 -1.10 -0.53 -1.80
C TYR A 359 -1.94 -0.03 -0.63
N THR A 360 -3.28 -0.07 -0.75
CA THR A 360 -4.19 0.20 0.37
C THR A 360 -4.21 -0.99 1.35
N MET A 361 -4.15 -2.21 0.82
CA MET A 361 -4.11 -3.46 1.62
C MET A 361 -2.80 -3.61 2.40
N GLY A 362 -2.91 -4.06 3.65
CA GLY A 362 -1.75 -4.23 4.54
C GLY A 362 -1.35 -2.96 5.29
N GLY A 363 -2.17 -1.92 5.29
CA GLY A 363 -1.93 -0.69 6.06
C GLY A 363 -2.05 -0.89 7.58
N ARG A 364 -1.63 0.11 8.37
CA ARG A 364 -1.72 0.11 9.85
C ARG A 364 -2.36 1.37 10.43
N ILE A 365 -3.09 2.11 9.60
CA ILE A 365 -3.98 3.18 10.07
C ILE A 365 -5.29 2.52 10.47
N VAL A 366 -5.80 2.83 11.66
CA VAL A 366 -7.11 2.31 12.11
C VAL A 366 -8.21 2.96 11.28
N SER A 367 -8.90 2.20 10.42
CA SER A 367 -9.89 2.78 9.51
C SER A 367 -11.18 3.19 10.25
N PHE A 368 -11.97 4.04 9.59
CA PHE A 368 -13.30 4.41 10.08
C PHE A 368 -14.22 3.20 10.25
N LEU A 369 -14.21 2.28 9.27
CA LEU A 369 -15.01 1.06 9.33
C LEU A 369 -14.50 0.07 10.37
N ASP A 370 -13.21 0.06 10.71
CA ASP A 370 -12.71 -0.76 11.82
C ASP A 370 -13.32 -0.32 13.17
N LEU A 371 -13.36 0.98 13.43
CA LEU A 371 -14.01 1.53 14.62
C LEU A 371 -15.51 1.23 14.62
N LYS A 372 -16.17 1.40 13.47
CA LYS A 372 -17.61 1.11 13.33
C LYS A 372 -17.89 -0.37 13.60
N MET A 373 -17.07 -1.27 13.06
CA MET A 373 -17.14 -2.69 13.30
C MET A 373 -16.99 -3.02 14.80
N LEU A 374 -15.99 -2.47 15.49
CA LEU A 374 -15.81 -2.69 16.93
C LEU A 374 -17.00 -2.19 17.75
N ASN A 375 -17.54 -1.02 17.39
CA ASN A 375 -18.71 -0.45 18.05
C ASN A 375 -19.97 -1.30 17.84
N LEU A 376 -20.22 -1.76 16.61
CA LEU A 376 -21.32 -2.68 16.32
C LEU A 376 -21.12 -4.01 17.06
N HIS A 377 -19.89 -4.53 17.08
CA HIS A 377 -19.56 -5.79 17.71
C HIS A 377 -19.83 -5.76 19.23
N TYR A 378 -19.35 -4.73 19.93
CA TYR A 378 -19.57 -4.56 21.38
C TYR A 378 -20.92 -3.89 21.71
N SER A 379 -21.81 -3.71 20.72
CA SER A 379 -23.12 -3.06 20.90
C SER A 379 -22.96 -1.71 21.64
N CYS A 380 -22.01 -0.91 21.17
CA CYS A 380 -21.78 0.45 21.64
C CYS A 380 -22.82 1.40 21.05
N SER A 381 -23.37 2.28 21.87
CA SER A 381 -24.46 3.17 21.48
C SER A 381 -24.50 4.41 22.36
N CYS A 382 -25.04 5.50 21.82
CA CYS A 382 -25.41 6.68 22.60
C CYS A 382 -26.91 6.67 22.93
N PRO A 383 -27.33 7.36 24.02
CA PRO A 383 -28.74 7.54 24.33
C PRO A 383 -29.51 8.32 23.26
N ALA A 384 -28.85 9.28 22.62
CA ALA A 384 -29.40 10.10 21.55
C ALA A 384 -28.57 9.95 20.27
N SER A 385 -29.25 10.09 19.12
CA SER A 385 -28.59 10.13 17.82
C SER A 385 -28.15 11.56 17.49
N LEU A 386 -26.94 11.70 16.95
CA LEU A 386 -26.42 12.97 16.44
C LEU A 386 -26.59 13.00 14.90
N PRO A 387 -26.88 14.16 14.29
CA PRO A 387 -27.00 14.30 12.85
C PRO A 387 -25.61 14.33 12.19
N CYS A 388 -24.90 13.21 12.25
CA CYS A 388 -23.56 13.07 11.67
C CYS A 388 -23.63 13.08 10.14
N GLU A 389 -22.81 13.91 9.52
CA GLU A 389 -22.71 14.06 8.07
C GLU A 389 -21.59 13.17 7.50
N ASN A 390 -21.50 13.10 6.15
CA ASN A 390 -20.45 12.39 5.42
C ASN A 390 -20.26 10.92 5.83
N GLY A 391 -21.34 10.26 6.26
CA GLY A 391 -21.32 8.85 6.70
C GLY A 391 -20.85 8.62 8.13
N GLY A 392 -20.57 9.69 8.89
CA GLY A 392 -20.21 9.62 10.31
C GLY A 392 -21.30 9.01 11.20
N TYR A 393 -20.95 8.66 12.43
CA TYR A 393 -21.91 8.16 13.44
C TYR A 393 -21.54 8.66 14.83
N ALA A 394 -22.51 8.71 15.75
CA ALA A 394 -22.30 9.23 17.09
C ALA A 394 -21.21 8.44 17.83
N ASN A 395 -20.23 9.13 18.42
CA ASN A 395 -19.14 8.53 19.17
C ASN A 395 -19.67 7.94 20.49
N PRO A 396 -19.70 6.61 20.68
CA PRO A 396 -20.25 6.02 21.90
C PRO A 396 -19.39 6.22 23.15
N ALA A 397 -18.15 6.71 23.01
CA ALA A 397 -17.31 7.07 24.16
C ALA A 397 -17.72 8.41 24.79
N LYS A 398 -18.30 9.33 24.00
CA LYS A 398 -18.54 10.73 24.40
C LYS A 398 -20.00 11.17 24.25
N CYS A 399 -20.68 10.69 23.21
CA CYS A 399 -22.08 10.99 22.88
C CYS A 399 -22.42 12.46 22.60
N THR A 400 -21.42 13.32 22.48
CA THR A 400 -21.56 14.74 22.15
C THR A 400 -20.92 15.12 20.81
N GLU A 401 -20.27 14.16 20.15
CA GLU A 401 -19.62 14.34 18.85
C GLU A 401 -19.71 13.06 18.02
N CYS A 402 -19.48 13.20 16.72
CA CYS A 402 -19.44 12.10 15.77
C CYS A 402 -18.01 11.55 15.61
N ILE A 403 -17.92 10.25 15.34
CA ILE A 403 -16.73 9.66 14.70
C ILE A 403 -16.86 9.97 13.22
N CYS A 404 -15.81 10.54 12.66
CA CYS A 404 -15.78 11.03 11.28
C CYS A 404 -14.88 10.18 10.41
N PRO A 405 -15.27 9.91 9.15
CA PRO A 405 -14.33 9.34 8.21
C PRO A 405 -13.15 10.27 7.93
N TYR A 406 -12.00 9.72 7.60
CA TYR A 406 -10.79 10.50 7.32
C TYR A 406 -11.04 11.55 6.23
N GLY A 407 -10.53 12.77 6.44
CA GLY A 407 -10.83 13.92 5.59
C GLY A 407 -11.98 14.80 6.10
N PHE A 408 -12.75 14.36 7.10
CA PHE A 408 -13.83 15.11 7.75
C PHE A 408 -13.68 15.13 9.27
N GLY A 409 -14.11 16.21 9.89
CA GLY A 409 -13.98 16.48 11.32
C GLY A 409 -15.04 17.46 11.83
N GLY A 410 -14.79 18.03 13.00
CA GLY A 410 -15.79 18.79 13.75
C GLY A 410 -16.83 17.88 14.41
N THR A 411 -17.72 18.47 15.21
CA THR A 411 -18.70 17.72 16.01
C THR A 411 -19.63 16.84 15.17
N LEU A 412 -19.95 17.27 13.94
CA LEU A 412 -20.91 16.60 13.04
C LEU A 412 -20.29 16.05 11.76
N CYS A 413 -18.95 16.00 11.66
CA CYS A 413 -18.24 15.55 10.46
C CYS A 413 -18.47 16.40 9.20
N ASN A 414 -18.73 17.69 9.37
CA ASN A 414 -18.99 18.65 8.30
C ASN A 414 -17.92 19.74 8.17
N GLN A 415 -16.79 19.56 8.85
CA GLN A 415 -15.65 20.48 8.82
C GLN A 415 -14.40 19.75 8.35
N ARG A 416 -13.41 20.51 7.89
CA ARG A 416 -12.08 19.97 7.62
C ARG A 416 -11.41 19.64 8.96
N PRO A 417 -10.84 18.44 9.15
CA PRO A 417 -10.05 18.13 10.33
C PRO A 417 -8.90 19.11 10.51
N ASP A 418 -8.69 19.56 11.74
CA ASP A 418 -7.50 20.31 12.10
C ASP A 418 -6.49 19.37 12.79
N TYR A 419 -5.54 18.88 11.99
CA TYR A 419 -4.37 18.13 12.49
C TYR A 419 -3.16 19.04 12.72
N GLY A 420 -3.33 20.37 12.72
CA GLY A 420 -2.25 21.35 12.73
C GLY A 420 -1.59 21.55 11.34
N CYS A 421 -2.18 21.00 10.29
CA CYS A 421 -1.80 21.26 8.90
C CYS A 421 -2.97 21.06 7.94
N GLY A 422 -2.80 21.53 6.71
CA GLY A 422 -3.81 21.48 5.67
C GLY A 422 -4.52 22.81 5.46
N SER A 423 -5.21 22.93 4.32
CA SER A 423 -5.87 24.17 3.91
C SER A 423 -7.03 23.90 2.98
N ASP A 424 -7.93 24.87 2.89
CA ASP A 424 -8.94 24.91 1.83
C ASP A 424 -8.30 25.54 0.59
N LEU A 425 -8.51 24.92 -0.57
CA LEU A 425 -7.95 25.29 -1.86
C LEU A 425 -9.11 25.51 -2.83
N GLU A 426 -9.06 26.57 -3.63
CA GLU A 426 -10.09 26.88 -4.64
C GLU A 426 -9.55 26.50 -6.02
N ALA A 427 -10.21 25.55 -6.68
CA ALA A 427 -9.85 25.10 -8.02
C ALA A 427 -10.28 26.14 -9.08
N THR A 428 -9.46 26.30 -10.12
CA THR A 428 -9.82 27.00 -11.36
C THR A 428 -10.09 26.01 -12.50
N ASN A 429 -10.53 26.50 -13.66
CA ASN A 429 -10.64 25.68 -14.88
C ASN A 429 -9.28 25.37 -15.55
N THR A 430 -8.18 25.82 -14.95
CA THR A 430 -6.81 25.56 -15.40
C THR A 430 -6.06 24.78 -14.33
N TRP A 431 -5.06 23.99 -14.73
CA TRP A 431 -4.24 23.24 -13.78
C TRP A 431 -3.48 24.18 -12.84
N GLN A 432 -3.73 24.04 -11.54
CA GLN A 432 -2.98 24.68 -10.48
C GLN A 432 -2.08 23.63 -9.84
N GLN A 433 -0.78 23.87 -9.85
CA GLN A 433 0.21 23.00 -9.20
C GLN A 433 0.59 23.57 -7.83
N SER A 434 0.84 22.69 -6.87
CA SER A 434 1.30 23.08 -5.54
C SER A 434 2.15 21.98 -4.89
N ASN A 435 3.13 22.41 -4.10
CA ASN A 435 4.03 21.54 -3.35
C ASN A 435 3.67 21.57 -1.87
N TYR A 436 3.44 20.39 -1.29
CA TYR A 436 3.11 20.24 0.13
C TYR A 436 4.11 19.35 0.81
N THR A 437 4.81 19.91 1.79
CA THR A 437 5.77 19.20 2.63
C THR A 437 5.21 19.09 4.04
N PHE A 438 5.12 17.87 4.56
CA PHE A 438 4.76 17.65 5.96
C PHE A 438 5.44 16.38 6.51
N GLY A 439 5.43 16.25 7.83
CA GLY A 439 6.16 15.21 8.56
C GLY A 439 6.97 15.82 9.70
N ASN A 440 8.04 15.14 10.10
CA ASN A 440 8.95 15.61 11.15
C ASN A 440 10.40 15.50 10.67
N SER A 441 11.06 16.64 10.46
CA SER A 441 12.44 16.72 9.96
C SER A 441 13.48 16.26 10.98
N SER A 442 13.13 16.15 12.27
CA SER A 442 14.02 15.55 13.28
C SER A 442 14.03 14.03 13.23
N ASN A 443 13.13 13.41 12.45
CA ASN A 443 12.90 11.97 12.41
C ASN A 443 13.49 11.31 11.14
N SER A 444 14.78 11.51 10.87
CA SER A 444 15.45 10.99 9.67
C SER A 444 16.00 9.56 9.81
N ALA A 445 16.16 9.06 11.04
CA ALA A 445 16.85 7.77 11.30
C ALA A 445 15.91 6.59 11.55
N THR A 446 14.72 6.82 12.11
CA THR A 446 13.79 5.75 12.52
C THR A 446 12.34 6.17 12.32
N ALA A 447 11.46 5.27 11.89
CA ALA A 447 10.04 5.59 11.76
C ALA A 447 9.37 5.74 13.13
N ARG A 448 8.46 6.72 13.24
CA ARG A 448 7.67 6.97 14.45
C ARG A 448 6.71 5.81 14.72
N PRO A 449 6.32 5.59 15.99
CA PRO A 449 5.31 4.58 16.33
C PRO A 449 3.88 5.00 15.94
N TYR A 450 3.66 6.25 15.56
CA TYR A 450 2.36 6.80 15.14
C TYR A 450 2.47 7.59 13.83
N PHE A 451 1.34 7.79 13.16
CA PHE A 451 1.23 8.64 11.97
C PHE A 451 0.92 10.08 12.36
N LEU A 452 1.52 11.02 11.62
CA LEU A 452 1.03 12.38 11.49
C LEU A 452 0.05 12.43 10.32
N TYR A 453 -0.99 13.23 10.45
CA TYR A 453 -2.04 13.38 9.45
C TYR A 453 -2.11 14.81 8.93
N CYS A 454 -2.58 14.98 7.69
CA CYS A 454 -2.84 16.26 7.06
C CYS A 454 -4.06 16.16 6.16
N VAL A 455 -4.90 17.20 6.11
CA VAL A 455 -6.07 17.21 5.22
C VAL A 455 -6.18 18.55 4.51
N HIS A 456 -6.21 18.51 3.18
CA HIS A 456 -6.63 19.63 2.34
C HIS A 456 -8.03 19.38 1.79
N TRP A 457 -8.81 20.44 1.61
CA TRP A 457 -10.06 20.40 0.86
C TRP A 457 -9.90 21.20 -0.42
N ILE A 458 -10.06 20.56 -1.58
CA ILE A 458 -10.14 21.26 -2.86
C ILE A 458 -11.62 21.52 -3.15
N LYS A 459 -11.97 22.78 -3.39
CA LYS A 459 -13.32 23.25 -3.66
C LYS A 459 -13.44 23.66 -5.12
N ALA A 460 -14.60 23.44 -5.71
CA ALA A 460 -14.94 23.92 -7.03
C ALA A 460 -16.32 24.60 -7.01
N PRO A 461 -16.67 25.42 -8.03
CA PRO A 461 -18.02 25.94 -8.16
C PRO A 461 -19.08 24.84 -8.23
N THR A 462 -20.30 25.13 -7.76
CA THR A 462 -21.43 24.19 -7.81
C THR A 462 -21.65 23.68 -9.23
N GLY A 463 -21.83 22.37 -9.37
CA GLY A 463 -22.03 21.71 -10.66
C GLY A 463 -20.74 21.49 -11.47
N LYS A 464 -19.55 21.77 -10.92
CA LYS A 464 -18.26 21.38 -11.51
C LYS A 464 -17.70 20.14 -10.84
N GLN A 465 -16.83 19.44 -11.56
CA GLN A 465 -16.14 18.23 -11.10
C GLN A 465 -14.65 18.50 -10.93
N ILE A 466 -14.04 18.00 -9.85
CA ILE A 466 -12.63 18.24 -9.55
C ILE A 466 -11.78 17.15 -10.20
N GLN A 467 -10.71 17.57 -10.87
CA GLN A 467 -9.61 16.71 -11.31
C GLN A 467 -8.40 16.91 -10.43
N PHE A 468 -7.74 15.81 -10.10
CA PHE A 468 -6.58 15.78 -9.22
C PHE A 468 -5.54 14.81 -9.79
N ARG A 469 -4.26 15.15 -9.69
CA ARG A 469 -3.16 14.22 -9.96
C ARG A 469 -1.99 14.49 -9.06
N ILE A 470 -1.25 13.44 -8.72
CA ILE A 470 0.04 13.56 -8.04
C ILE A 470 1.09 13.69 -9.13
N ASP A 471 1.83 14.80 -9.20
CA ASP A 471 2.86 15.01 -10.21
C ASP A 471 4.18 14.34 -9.82
N SER A 472 4.56 14.44 -8.55
CA SER A 472 5.73 13.76 -8.00
C SER A 472 5.66 13.66 -6.47
N ALA A 473 6.44 12.74 -5.91
CA ALA A 473 6.59 12.57 -4.47
C ALA A 473 8.07 12.38 -4.12
N TYR A 474 8.57 13.19 -3.18
CA TYR A 474 9.93 13.13 -2.66
C TYR A 474 9.94 12.58 -1.23
N ASN A 475 10.88 11.69 -0.93
CA ASN A 475 10.92 10.88 0.30
C ASN A 475 9.65 10.04 0.56
N SER A 476 8.91 9.72 -0.50
CA SER A 476 7.82 8.75 -0.43
C SER A 476 8.39 7.34 -0.45
N GLN A 477 7.91 6.46 0.43
CA GLN A 477 8.37 5.08 0.54
C GLN A 477 7.31 4.16 -0.05
N CYS A 478 7.62 3.55 -1.19
CA CYS A 478 6.71 2.62 -1.86
C CYS A 478 6.78 1.25 -1.19
N THR A 479 5.69 0.86 -0.53
CA THR A 479 5.55 -0.43 0.14
C THR A 479 4.07 -0.79 0.24
N TYR A 480 3.74 -2.09 0.33
CA TYR A 480 2.37 -2.53 0.59
C TYR A 480 1.82 -1.88 1.85
N GLY A 481 0.54 -1.51 1.81
CA GLY A 481 -0.13 -0.77 2.88
C GLY A 481 0.30 0.70 3.02
N CYS A 482 1.24 1.17 2.18
CA CYS A 482 1.88 2.48 2.28
C CYS A 482 2.27 2.84 3.72
N VAL A 483 2.91 1.89 4.44
CA VAL A 483 3.02 1.97 5.90
C VAL A 483 3.87 3.11 6.43
N PHE A 484 4.56 3.90 5.60
CA PHE A 484 5.41 5.02 6.04
C PHE A 484 4.83 6.40 5.75
N ASN A 485 4.30 6.60 4.55
CA ASN A 485 3.73 7.84 4.08
C ASN A 485 2.90 7.58 2.84
N GLY A 486 1.96 8.48 2.56
CA GLY A 486 1.11 8.39 1.38
C GLY A 486 0.02 9.45 1.38
N VAL A 487 -0.70 9.49 0.26
CA VAL A 487 -1.88 10.34 0.04
C VAL A 487 -3.06 9.45 -0.34
N GLU A 488 -4.23 9.77 0.19
CA GLU A 488 -5.52 9.17 -0.10
C GLU A 488 -6.47 10.30 -0.56
N PRO A 489 -6.54 10.55 -1.88
CA PRO A 489 -7.57 11.40 -2.45
C PRO A 489 -8.93 10.73 -2.30
N ARG A 490 -9.89 11.41 -1.66
CA ARG A 490 -11.20 10.88 -1.32
C ARG A 490 -12.18 11.20 -2.45
N LEU A 491 -11.99 10.50 -3.56
CA LEU A 491 -12.64 10.74 -4.84
C LEU A 491 -14.11 10.30 -4.87
N LYS A 492 -14.47 9.19 -4.22
CA LYS A 492 -15.81 8.59 -4.27
C LYS A 492 -16.78 9.18 -3.24
N THR A 493 -18.08 9.14 -3.57
CA THR A 493 -19.17 9.64 -2.71
C THR A 493 -19.30 8.88 -1.39
N ASP A 494 -19.02 7.57 -1.39
CA ASP A 494 -18.86 6.83 -0.13
C ASP A 494 -17.56 7.25 0.56
N MET A 495 -17.73 8.05 1.60
CA MET A 495 -16.65 8.47 2.47
C MET A 495 -16.38 7.47 3.58
N THR A 496 -17.17 6.43 3.78
CA THR A 496 -16.95 5.55 4.94
C THR A 496 -15.79 4.59 4.73
N THR A 497 -15.55 4.15 3.50
CA THR A 497 -14.47 3.22 3.13
C THR A 497 -13.14 3.93 2.88
N THR A 498 -12.02 3.25 3.16
CA THR A 498 -10.68 3.73 2.73
C THR A 498 -10.61 3.68 1.21
N GLN A 499 -10.18 4.78 0.60
CA GLN A 499 -9.98 4.84 -0.85
C GLN A 499 -8.53 4.50 -1.23
N ALA A 500 -8.18 4.57 -2.51
CA ALA A 500 -6.84 4.21 -2.97
C ALA A 500 -5.76 5.06 -2.29
N ARG A 501 -4.75 4.39 -1.72
CA ARG A 501 -3.57 5.02 -1.10
C ARG A 501 -2.40 5.03 -2.07
N TYR A 502 -1.81 6.20 -2.25
CA TYR A 502 -0.74 6.45 -3.18
C TYR A 502 0.55 6.80 -2.42
N CYS A 503 1.56 5.94 -2.54
CA CYS A 503 2.92 6.17 -2.02
C CYS A 503 4.03 5.80 -3.03
N CYS A 504 3.63 5.33 -4.21
CA CYS A 504 4.52 4.79 -5.25
C CYS A 504 4.54 5.71 -6.47
N LYS A 505 5.71 5.87 -7.08
CA LYS A 505 5.95 6.80 -8.20
C LYS A 505 5.24 6.40 -9.49
N GLU A 506 4.84 5.14 -9.60
CA GLU A 506 4.16 4.53 -10.74
C GLU A 506 2.78 5.14 -10.99
N PHE A 507 2.20 5.81 -9.98
CA PHE A 507 0.93 6.52 -10.07
C PHE A 507 1.09 8.02 -10.38
N ASN A 508 2.33 8.52 -10.46
CA ASN A 508 2.56 9.92 -10.76
C ASN A 508 2.06 10.25 -12.18
N GLY A 509 1.37 11.37 -12.32
CA GLY A 509 0.77 11.85 -13.56
C GLY A 509 -0.63 11.30 -13.85
N GLU A 510 -1.12 10.32 -13.08
CA GLU A 510 -2.47 9.78 -13.26
C GLU A 510 -3.53 10.83 -12.88
N VAL A 511 -4.38 11.19 -13.86
CA VAL A 511 -5.50 12.12 -13.65
C VAL A 511 -6.68 11.37 -13.06
N MET A 512 -7.06 11.78 -11.86
CA MET A 512 -8.19 11.25 -11.10
C MET A 512 -9.35 12.25 -11.13
N LEU A 513 -10.56 11.73 -11.23
CA LEU A 513 -11.80 12.52 -11.24
C LEU A 513 -12.56 12.28 -9.94
N SER A 514 -13.00 13.36 -9.29
CA SER A 514 -13.74 13.29 -8.02
C SER A 514 -15.24 13.32 -8.25
N ASP A 515 -15.97 12.44 -7.58
CA ASP A 515 -17.43 12.41 -7.52
C ASP A 515 -17.97 13.35 -6.43
N VAL A 516 -17.10 14.08 -5.72
CA VAL A 516 -17.46 14.95 -4.59
C VAL A 516 -16.87 16.35 -4.71
N ASN A 517 -17.51 17.29 -4.03
CA ASN A 517 -17.06 18.66 -3.90
C ASN A 517 -17.52 19.20 -2.53
N PRO A 518 -16.61 19.56 -1.60
CA PRO A 518 -15.15 19.54 -1.75
C PRO A 518 -14.58 18.13 -1.91
N LEU A 519 -13.39 18.04 -2.53
CA LEU A 519 -12.53 16.85 -2.57
C LEU A 519 -11.56 16.89 -1.38
N PRO A 520 -11.68 15.99 -0.40
CA PRO A 520 -10.67 15.83 0.64
C PRO A 520 -9.43 15.10 0.12
N ILE A 521 -8.26 15.65 0.42
CA ILE A 521 -6.96 15.02 0.21
C ILE A 521 -6.40 14.67 1.59
N PHE A 522 -6.49 13.40 1.99
CA PHE A 522 -5.97 12.91 3.25
C PHE A 522 -4.53 12.41 3.07
N SER A 523 -3.58 13.02 3.75
CA SER A 523 -2.17 12.64 3.69
C SER A 523 -1.68 12.19 5.06
N TYR A 524 -0.76 11.24 5.09
CA TYR A 524 -0.17 10.74 6.33
C TYR A 524 1.32 10.48 6.21
N ASN A 525 2.04 10.59 7.33
CA ASN A 525 3.48 10.39 7.40
C ASN A 525 3.91 9.92 8.80
N ARG A 526 4.73 8.88 8.87
CA ARG A 526 5.43 8.43 10.10
C ARG A 526 6.96 8.44 9.97
N TYR A 527 7.50 8.82 8.82
CA TYR A 527 8.94 8.76 8.55
C TYR A 527 9.43 10.06 7.91
N TYR A 528 10.37 10.72 8.59
CA TYR A 528 10.98 11.99 8.18
C TYR A 528 9.93 13.02 7.70
N ILE A 529 10.24 13.76 6.64
CA ILE A 529 9.33 14.62 5.88
C ILE A 529 9.13 14.04 4.48
N THR A 530 7.92 14.20 3.96
CA THR A 530 7.57 13.87 2.58
C THR A 530 7.05 15.12 1.89
N THR A 531 7.45 15.31 0.64
CA THR A 531 6.94 16.40 -0.21
C THR A 531 6.15 15.81 -1.37
N PHE A 532 4.88 16.17 -1.47
CA PHE A 532 4.03 15.84 -2.61
C PHE A 532 3.86 17.08 -3.49
N SER A 533 4.19 16.96 -4.77
CA SER A 533 3.76 17.89 -5.81
C SER A 533 2.49 17.34 -6.40
N TRP A 534 1.40 18.10 -6.37
CA TRP A 534 0.15 17.71 -7.02
C TRP A 534 -0.44 18.86 -7.82
N SER A 535 -1.28 18.50 -8.78
CA SER A 535 -2.02 19.43 -9.61
C SER A 535 -3.51 19.17 -9.49
N TYR A 536 -4.31 20.24 -9.47
CA TYR A 536 -5.76 20.16 -9.46
C TYR A 536 -6.39 21.23 -10.36
N ARG A 537 -7.60 20.95 -10.83
CA ARG A 537 -8.48 21.88 -11.55
C ARG A 537 -9.93 21.44 -11.41
N TYR A 538 -10.89 22.25 -11.84
CA TYR A 538 -12.23 21.78 -12.11
C TYR A 538 -12.50 21.67 -13.61
N VAL A 539 -13.42 20.78 -13.96
CA VAL A 539 -13.97 20.61 -15.30
C VAL A 539 -15.50 20.59 -15.25
N ASP A 540 -16.15 20.70 -16.40
CA ASP A 540 -17.57 20.42 -16.51
C ASP A 540 -17.84 18.92 -16.34
N PRO A 541 -18.88 18.51 -15.57
CA PRO A 541 -19.24 17.10 -15.43
C PRO A 541 -19.59 16.52 -16.80
N VAL A 542 -19.06 15.35 -17.09
CA VAL A 542 -19.33 14.70 -18.38
C VAL A 542 -20.68 14.01 -18.33
N ASN A 543 -21.75 14.75 -18.66
CA ASN A 543 -23.12 14.26 -18.57
C ASN A 543 -23.52 13.30 -19.70
N ASN A 544 -22.73 13.22 -20.77
CA ASN A 544 -22.90 12.27 -21.87
C ASN A 544 -21.53 12.05 -22.51
N CYS A 545 -20.88 10.92 -22.22
CA CYS A 545 -19.82 10.43 -23.10
C CYS A 545 -20.51 10.04 -24.42
N VAL A 546 -20.63 10.99 -25.34
CA VAL A 546 -21.12 10.72 -26.69
C VAL A 546 -20.17 9.71 -27.29
N ASP A 547 -20.70 8.59 -27.80
CA ASP A 547 -19.92 7.65 -28.59
C ASP A 547 -19.39 8.41 -29.82
N ILE A 548 -18.14 8.84 -29.76
CA ILE A 548 -17.51 9.67 -30.81
C ILE A 548 -17.08 8.72 -31.94
N ALA A 549 -18.05 8.03 -32.54
CA ALA A 549 -17.85 7.21 -33.72
C ALA A 549 -17.65 8.07 -35.00
N ASP A 550 -17.72 9.41 -34.91
CA ASP A 550 -17.67 10.31 -36.06
C ASP A 550 -16.64 11.45 -35.94
N ILE A 551 -15.50 11.27 -36.63
CA ILE A 551 -14.70 12.24 -37.42
C ILE A 551 -14.24 13.57 -36.74
N THR A 552 -13.51 13.52 -35.62
CA THR A 552 -12.39 14.47 -35.33
C THR A 552 -11.44 13.94 -34.23
N THR A 553 -10.32 13.33 -34.61
CA THR A 553 -10.22 11.88 -34.34
C THR A 553 -9.19 11.39 -33.31
N CYS A 554 -8.49 12.26 -32.56
CA CYS A 554 -7.69 11.79 -31.40
C CYS A 554 -7.59 12.83 -30.29
N LEU A 555 -7.51 14.12 -30.66
CA LEU A 555 -7.50 15.20 -29.67
C LEU A 555 -8.83 15.27 -28.91
N ALA A 556 -9.96 15.05 -29.58
CA ALA A 556 -11.27 14.97 -28.93
C ALA A 556 -11.39 13.75 -28.01
N LEU A 557 -10.84 12.59 -28.40
CA LEU A 557 -10.80 11.40 -27.53
C LEU A 557 -9.85 11.61 -26.34
N LYS A 558 -8.72 12.29 -26.54
CA LYS A 558 -7.81 12.71 -25.48
C LYS A 558 -8.48 13.70 -24.53
N THR A 559 -9.14 14.73 -25.05
CA THR A 559 -9.88 15.72 -24.28
C THR A 559 -11.03 15.05 -23.52
N ALA A 560 -11.82 14.19 -24.15
CA ALA A 560 -12.88 13.43 -23.49
C ALA A 560 -12.33 12.53 -22.37
N LYS A 561 -11.18 11.86 -22.60
CA LYS A 561 -10.48 11.08 -21.57
C LYS A 561 -9.96 11.98 -20.44
N GLU A 562 -9.33 13.09 -20.79
CA GLU A 562 -8.85 14.13 -19.86
C GLU A 562 -9.99 14.83 -19.13
N GLU A 563 -11.23 14.72 -19.59
CA GLU A 563 -12.46 15.23 -18.95
C GLU A 563 -13.18 14.15 -18.13
N GLY A 564 -12.79 12.87 -18.26
CA GLY A 564 -13.29 11.76 -17.43
C GLY A 564 -14.07 10.66 -18.15
N CYS A 565 -14.14 10.66 -19.49
CA CYS A 565 -14.80 9.59 -20.24
C CYS A 565 -13.98 8.29 -20.28
N ASN A 566 -14.53 7.22 -19.70
CA ASN A 566 -13.99 5.85 -19.79
C ASN A 566 -14.70 5.03 -20.87
N LEU A 567 -14.75 5.51 -22.11
CA LEU A 567 -15.30 4.72 -23.23
C LEU A 567 -14.31 3.64 -23.73
N TYR A 568 -13.01 3.88 -23.61
CA TYR A 568 -11.94 3.04 -24.15
C TYR A 568 -10.68 3.07 -23.24
N ASP A 569 -9.96 1.95 -23.11
CA ASP A 569 -8.69 1.89 -22.37
C ASP A 569 -7.52 2.57 -23.11
N ASP A 570 -6.36 2.73 -22.46
CA ASP A 570 -5.17 3.37 -23.04
C ASP A 570 -4.65 2.71 -24.32
N ALA A 571 -4.76 1.38 -24.42
CA ALA A 571 -4.33 0.64 -25.60
C ALA A 571 -5.34 0.82 -26.74
N GLN A 572 -6.64 0.80 -26.42
CA GLN A 572 -7.73 1.06 -27.35
C GLN A 572 -7.68 2.49 -27.88
N LEU A 573 -7.42 3.50 -27.03
CA LEU A 573 -7.22 4.88 -27.48
C LEU A 573 -6.01 5.00 -28.40
N LYS A 574 -4.89 4.36 -28.06
CA LYS A 574 -3.68 4.37 -28.90
C LYS A 574 -3.95 3.74 -30.27
N VAL A 575 -4.68 2.63 -30.32
CA VAL A 575 -5.09 1.97 -31.57
C VAL A 575 -6.05 2.86 -32.36
N MET A 576 -7.09 3.41 -31.74
CA MET A 576 -8.06 4.29 -32.41
C MET A 576 -7.40 5.56 -32.95
N CYS A 577 -6.54 6.19 -32.16
CA CYS A 577 -5.75 7.35 -32.59
C CYS A 577 -4.78 7.01 -33.72
N ALA A 578 -4.12 5.84 -33.68
CA ALA A 578 -3.23 5.40 -34.76
C ALA A 578 -4.01 5.14 -36.06
N VAL A 579 -5.17 4.48 -35.98
CA VAL A 579 -6.06 4.20 -37.12
C VAL A 579 -6.62 5.48 -37.74
N THR A 580 -6.82 6.54 -36.94
CA THR A 580 -7.44 7.77 -37.41
C THR A 580 -6.48 8.91 -37.73
N PHE A 581 -5.22 8.83 -37.30
CA PHE A 581 -4.15 9.69 -37.82
C PHE A 581 -3.51 9.17 -39.12
N ASP A 582 -3.76 7.90 -39.51
CA ASP A 582 -3.49 7.42 -40.88
C ASP A 582 -4.38 8.13 -41.94
N LEU A 583 -5.35 8.94 -41.48
CA LEU A 583 -6.16 9.87 -42.26
C LEU A 583 -5.61 11.31 -42.23
N CYS A 584 -4.28 11.51 -42.24
CA CYS A 584 -3.70 12.84 -42.44
C CYS A 584 -3.81 13.34 -43.90
N GLY A 585 -5.06 13.57 -44.35
CA GLY A 585 -5.36 14.72 -45.20
C GLY A 585 -5.95 14.49 -46.59
N LYS A 586 -6.34 13.27 -46.99
CA LYS A 586 -7.03 13.06 -48.28
C LYS A 586 -8.27 12.17 -48.16
N THR A 587 -9.38 12.65 -48.72
CA THR A 587 -10.65 11.93 -48.89
C THR A 587 -10.45 10.62 -49.66
N VAL A 588 -11.11 9.56 -49.17
CA VAL A 588 -11.00 8.19 -49.65
C VAL A 588 -11.54 8.09 -51.09
N GLY A 589 -10.66 7.90 -52.07
CA GLY A 589 -11.05 7.70 -53.46
C GLY A 589 -9.92 7.70 -54.50
N ALA A 590 -8.81 7.00 -54.27
CA ALA A 590 -7.85 6.60 -55.33
C ALA A 590 -6.81 5.60 -54.78
N SER A 591 -6.21 4.80 -55.66
CA SER A 591 -5.30 3.68 -55.33
C SER A 591 -3.97 4.14 -54.70
N CYS A 592 -3.25 3.20 -54.06
CA CYS A 592 -2.02 3.45 -53.30
C CYS A 592 -0.88 4.16 -54.08
N ALA A 593 -0.92 4.15 -55.42
CA ALA A 593 0.09 4.79 -56.27
C ALA A 593 0.16 6.32 -56.09
N ASP A 594 -0.92 6.95 -55.58
CA ASP A 594 -0.98 8.39 -55.34
C ASP A 594 -0.42 8.81 -53.96
N ARG A 595 0.05 7.85 -53.15
CA ARG A 595 0.46 8.07 -51.75
C ARG A 595 1.97 8.24 -51.54
N PHE A 596 2.82 7.82 -52.49
CA PHE A 596 4.29 7.94 -52.37
C PHE A 596 4.96 8.26 -53.72
N PRO A 597 5.97 9.17 -53.78
CA PRO A 597 6.77 9.38 -54.98
C PRO A 597 7.58 8.12 -55.35
N ALA A 598 7.68 7.79 -56.64
CA ALA A 598 8.43 6.61 -57.12
C ALA A 598 9.91 6.58 -56.71
N SER A 599 10.49 7.71 -56.29
CA SER A 599 11.85 7.80 -55.76
C SER A 599 12.03 7.24 -54.34
N GLN A 600 10.94 6.98 -53.61
CA GLN A 600 10.97 6.49 -52.23
C GLN A 600 10.59 5.01 -52.09
N CYS A 601 10.28 4.32 -53.20
CA CYS A 601 9.94 2.91 -53.20
C CYS A 601 10.46 2.24 -54.48
N SER A 602 11.45 1.36 -54.35
CA SER A 602 12.15 0.76 -55.49
C SER A 602 11.48 -0.50 -56.04
N THR A 603 10.56 -1.13 -55.30
CA THR A 603 9.81 -2.31 -55.74
C THR A 603 8.40 -2.36 -55.14
N TYR A 604 7.40 -2.65 -55.99
CA TYR A 604 5.99 -2.79 -55.61
C TYR A 604 5.52 -4.23 -55.80
N SER A 605 4.76 -4.75 -54.84
CA SER A 605 4.07 -6.05 -54.97
C SER A 605 2.86 -5.96 -55.90
N THR A 606 2.36 -7.11 -56.37
CA THR A 606 1.14 -7.22 -57.20
C THR A 606 -0.13 -6.66 -56.56
N ASN A 607 -0.12 -6.39 -55.25
CA ASN A 607 -1.20 -5.75 -54.49
C ASN A 607 -0.90 -4.28 -54.12
N GLY A 608 0.18 -3.69 -54.66
CA GLY A 608 0.50 -2.26 -54.51
C GLY A 608 1.18 -1.87 -53.19
N LEU A 609 1.69 -2.83 -52.41
CA LEU A 609 2.44 -2.57 -51.18
C LEU A 609 3.95 -2.41 -51.46
N CYS A 610 4.58 -1.42 -50.81
CA CYS A 610 6.01 -1.14 -50.86
C CYS A 610 6.79 -2.13 -49.96
N THR A 611 7.81 -2.81 -50.47
CA THR A 611 8.39 -3.99 -49.80
C THR A 611 9.84 -3.84 -49.32
N SER A 612 10.49 -2.68 -49.46
CA SER A 612 11.94 -2.57 -49.25
C SER A 612 12.45 -1.62 -48.15
N GLU A 613 11.62 -1.10 -47.26
CA GLU A 613 12.07 -0.69 -45.92
C GLU A 613 11.09 -1.20 -44.85
N LEU A 614 11.65 -1.64 -43.71
CA LEU A 614 10.99 -2.46 -42.69
C LEU A 614 9.64 -1.88 -42.20
N PRO A 615 8.62 -2.71 -41.89
CA PRO A 615 7.24 -2.26 -41.65
C PRO A 615 7.00 -1.41 -40.38
N LEU A 616 8.03 -1.06 -39.62
CA LEU A 616 7.91 -0.57 -38.25
C LEU A 616 8.18 0.93 -38.05
N ILE A 617 8.63 1.66 -39.08
CA ILE A 617 9.01 3.08 -38.92
C ILE A 617 7.86 4.04 -39.30
N ALA A 618 6.90 3.60 -40.13
CA ALA A 618 5.79 4.46 -40.55
C ALA A 618 4.69 4.63 -39.49
N GLU A 619 4.48 3.65 -38.60
CA GLU A 619 3.40 3.69 -37.60
C GLU A 619 3.67 4.64 -36.41
N PHE A 620 4.92 5.05 -36.17
CA PHE A 620 5.29 5.80 -34.96
C PHE A 620 5.27 7.33 -35.10
N SER A 621 5.23 7.87 -36.32
CA SER A 621 5.29 9.33 -36.53
C SER A 621 4.03 10.04 -36.00
N CYS A 622 2.85 9.43 -36.18
CA CYS A 622 1.55 10.00 -35.79
C CYS A 622 1.29 10.04 -34.27
N ALA A 623 1.84 9.11 -33.50
CA ALA A 623 1.63 9.04 -32.05
C ALA A 623 2.40 10.11 -31.27
N SER A 624 3.52 10.60 -31.82
CA SER A 624 4.31 11.68 -31.21
C SER A 624 3.58 13.03 -31.25
N THR A 625 2.83 13.30 -32.34
CA THR A 625 2.10 14.56 -32.55
C THR A 625 0.92 14.73 -31.60
N CYS A 626 0.35 13.63 -31.10
CA CYS A 626 -0.77 13.64 -30.14
C CYS A 626 -0.34 13.61 -28.65
N GLY A 627 0.96 13.42 -28.38
CA GLY A 627 1.51 13.36 -27.03
C GLY A 627 1.18 12.07 -26.25
N PHE A 628 0.80 10.98 -26.93
CA PHE A 628 0.53 9.68 -26.28
C PHE A 628 1.77 8.79 -26.14
N CYS A 629 2.89 9.18 -26.77
CA CYS A 629 4.17 8.51 -26.66
C CYS A 629 5.25 9.54 -26.30
N SER A 630 5.52 9.72 -25.01
CA SER A 630 6.77 10.33 -24.56
C SER A 630 7.80 9.22 -24.32
N ALA A 631 8.74 9.10 -25.26
CA ALA A 631 9.86 8.15 -25.35
C ALA A 631 9.54 6.77 -25.99
N PRO A 632 10.01 6.50 -27.22
CA PRO A 632 10.18 5.13 -27.70
C PRO A 632 11.35 4.48 -26.95
N VAL A 633 11.16 3.24 -26.47
CA VAL A 633 12.24 2.35 -26.00
C VAL A 633 12.65 1.43 -27.13
#